data_AF-A0A143PGM6-F1
#
_entry.id   AF-A0A143PGM6-F1
#
_cell.length_a   1.000
_cell.length_b   1.000
_cell.length_c   1.000
_cell.angle_alpha   90.00
_cell.angle_beta   90.00
_cell.angle_gamma   90.00
#
_symmetry.space_group_name_H-M   'P 1'
#
loop_
_entity.id
_entity.type
_entity.pdbx_description
1 polymer ?
#
loop_
_entity_poly.entity_id
_entity_poly.type
_entity_poly.pdbx_seq_one_letter_code
_entity_poly.pdbx_strand_id
1 'polypeptide(L)'
;MPASIQTFACGSLLKPELCEGRTHLPGAHPGAISDIRAYASVGEEVFLADRMRQDAIIRKLEIIGEAVKQLSEATRAQRPEIPWKRIACAA
;
A
#
# COMPACT_ATOMS: atom_id res chain seq x y z
N MET A 1 1.44 40.65 21.13
CA MET A 1 2.56 40.48 22.08
C MET A 1 2.11 41.01 23.43
N PRO A 2 2.47 40.42 24.59
CA PRO A 2 3.25 39.20 24.88
C PRO A 2 2.36 38.16 25.66
N ALA A 3 2.76 36.99 26.17
CA ALA A 3 4.02 36.37 26.56
C ALA A 3 3.80 34.80 26.52
N SER A 4 4.72 33.96 26.01
CA SER A 4 5.74 33.19 26.78
C SER A 4 5.12 32.25 27.86
N ILE A 5 5.37 30.95 28.00
CA ILE A 5 6.56 30.10 27.82
C ILE A 5 6.13 28.61 27.84
N GLN A 6 6.98 27.78 27.27
CA GLN A 6 6.98 26.32 27.15
C GLN A 6 6.76 25.54 28.47
N THR A 7 6.17 24.34 28.36
CA THR A 7 6.58 23.18 29.17
C THR A 7 6.76 21.98 28.24
N PHE A 8 7.93 21.37 28.37
CA PHE A 8 8.42 20.23 27.61
C PHE A 8 7.91 18.89 28.16
N ALA A 9 7.75 17.95 27.23
CA ALA A 9 8.02 16.51 27.33
C ALA A 9 7.16 15.59 28.22
N CYS A 10 6.46 14.65 27.57
CA CYS A 10 6.63 13.23 27.85
C CYS A 10 6.21 12.37 26.64
N GLY A 11 7.13 11.51 26.18
CA GLY A 11 6.78 10.15 25.75
C GLY A 11 6.30 9.93 24.33
N SER A 12 7.23 9.51 23.47
CA SER A 12 7.05 8.74 22.25
C SER A 12 5.91 7.70 22.30
N LEU A 13 5.03 7.67 21.29
CA LEU A 13 4.86 6.53 20.36
C LEU A 13 3.66 6.77 19.43
N LEU A 14 3.87 6.51 18.14
CA LEU A 14 2.86 6.27 17.09
C LEU A 14 1.93 7.45 16.76
N LYS A 15 2.41 8.34 15.88
CA LYS A 15 1.51 9.15 15.05
C LYS A 15 0.80 8.20 14.06
N PRO A 16 -0.55 8.12 14.03
CA PRO A 16 -1.31 7.36 13.03
C PRO A 16 -1.38 8.04 11.65
N GLU A 17 -0.56 9.07 11.42
CA GLU A 17 -0.63 9.99 10.28
C GLU A 17 -0.04 9.43 8.96
N LEU A 18 0.26 8.13 8.86
CA LEU A 18 0.95 7.59 7.67
C LEU A 18 0.04 7.06 6.55
N CYS A 19 -1.29 7.23 6.65
CA CYS A 19 -2.21 6.78 5.60
C CYS A 19 -3.09 7.84 4.95
N GLU A 20 -3.20 9.06 5.49
CA GLU A 20 -4.09 10.11 4.94
C GLU A 20 -3.28 11.28 4.38
N GLY A 21 -2.75 11.12 3.17
CA GLY A 21 -2.02 12.23 2.57
C GLY A 21 -1.27 11.95 1.27
N ARG A 22 -1.73 11.02 0.42
CA ARG A 22 -1.13 10.83 -0.90
C ARG A 22 -2.10 11.27 -1.99
N THR A 23 -2.07 12.57 -2.27
CA THR A 23 -2.35 13.19 -3.57
C THR A 23 -3.56 12.65 -4.34
N HIS A 24 -4.72 13.29 -4.17
CA HIS A 24 -5.69 13.33 -5.27
C HIS A 24 -5.15 14.30 -6.33
N LEU A 25 -4.18 13.84 -7.13
CA LEU A 25 -3.88 14.51 -8.40
C LEU A 25 -5.00 14.10 -9.38
N PRO A 26 -5.67 15.03 -10.08
CA PRO A 26 -6.56 14.67 -11.17
C PRO A 26 -5.71 13.97 -12.25
N GLY A 27 -5.87 12.64 -12.37
CA GLY A 27 -5.05 11.77 -13.24
C GLY A 27 -4.14 10.78 -12.51
N ALA A 28 -4.01 10.85 -11.18
CA ALA A 28 -3.33 9.81 -10.40
C ALA A 28 -4.24 8.57 -10.30
N HIS A 29 -3.84 7.49 -10.96
CA HIS A 29 -4.52 6.20 -10.91
C HIS A 29 -4.67 5.76 -9.45
N PRO A 30 -5.84 5.28 -8.99
CA PRO A 30 -6.18 5.03 -7.58
C PRO A 30 -5.38 3.92 -6.85
N GLY A 31 -4.07 3.78 -7.03
CA GLY A 31 -3.22 2.84 -6.29
C GLY A 31 -3.49 1.35 -6.61
N ALA A 32 -2.43 0.54 -6.58
CA ALA A 32 -2.45 -0.84 -7.12
C ALA A 32 -3.66 -1.70 -6.75
N ILE A 33 -4.16 -1.61 -5.51
CA ILE A 33 -5.31 -2.41 -5.07
C ILE A 33 -6.62 -1.94 -5.73
N SER A 34 -6.83 -0.64 -5.93
CA SER A 34 -8.04 -0.14 -6.59
C SER A 34 -8.02 -0.47 -8.07
N ASP A 35 -6.85 -0.39 -8.72
CA ASP A 35 -6.65 -0.85 -10.09
C ASP A 35 -7.05 -2.32 -10.24
N ILE A 36 -6.55 -3.19 -9.37
CA ILE A 36 -6.86 -4.62 -9.39
C ILE A 36 -8.36 -4.85 -9.27
N ARG A 37 -9.03 -4.15 -8.35
CA ARG A 37 -10.50 -4.24 -8.20
C ARG A 37 -11.24 -3.82 -9.46
N ALA A 38 -10.83 -2.71 -10.07
CA ALA A 38 -11.46 -2.22 -11.30
C ALA A 38 -11.24 -3.16 -12.48
N TYR A 39 -10.06 -3.76 -12.59
CA TYR A 39 -9.76 -4.70 -13.67
C TYR A 39 -10.46 -6.04 -13.46
N ALA A 40 -10.57 -6.51 -12.22
CA ALA A 40 -11.23 -7.77 -11.87
C ALA A 40 -12.76 -7.69 -11.84
N SER A 41 -13.37 -6.51 -11.94
CA SER A 41 -14.84 -6.34 -11.82
C SER A 41 -15.63 -6.79 -13.05
N VAL A 42 -15.01 -7.54 -13.96
CA VAL A 42 -15.66 -8.12 -15.15
C VAL A 42 -16.07 -9.56 -14.88
N GLY A 43 -16.97 -10.10 -15.69
CA GLY A 43 -17.35 -11.53 -15.60
C GLY A 43 -16.18 -12.46 -15.94
N GLU A 44 -16.25 -13.71 -15.45
CA GLU A 44 -15.18 -14.71 -15.59
C GLU A 44 -14.76 -14.94 -17.04
N GLU A 45 -15.72 -15.12 -17.96
CA GLU A 45 -15.43 -15.33 -19.38
C GLU A 45 -14.65 -14.16 -20.00
N VAL A 46 -15.05 -12.93 -19.67
CA VAL A 46 -14.39 -11.70 -20.14
C VAL A 46 -13.00 -11.55 -19.52
N PHE A 47 -12.84 -11.95 -18.27
CA PHE A 47 -11.55 -11.96 -17.59
C PHE A 47 -10.59 -12.96 -18.24
N LEU A 48 -11.04 -14.19 -18.51
CA LEU A 48 -10.23 -15.25 -19.09
C LEU A 48 -9.84 -14.98 -20.54
N ALA A 49 -10.70 -14.30 -21.31
CA ALA A 49 -10.43 -13.93 -22.70
C ALA A 49 -9.49 -12.70 -22.86
N ASP A 50 -9.32 -11.88 -21.82
CA ASP A 50 -8.55 -10.64 -21.89
C ASP A 50 -7.18 -10.77 -21.21
N ARG A 51 -6.17 -11.17 -21.99
CA ARG A 51 -4.80 -11.35 -21.49
C ARG A 51 -4.18 -10.03 -21.00
N MET A 52 -4.47 -8.91 -21.65
CA MET A 52 -3.94 -7.61 -21.25
C MET A 52 -4.43 -7.21 -19.86
N ARG A 53 -5.71 -7.44 -19.57
CA ARG A 53 -6.28 -7.23 -18.23
C ARG A 53 -5.60 -8.10 -17.18
N GLN A 54 -5.37 -9.39 -17.47
CA GLN A 54 -4.67 -10.30 -16.56
C GLN A 54 -3.24 -9.81 -16.28
N ASP A 55 -2.50 -9.44 -17.31
CA ASP A 55 -1.13 -8.94 -17.17
C ASP A 55 -1.07 -7.62 -16.40
N ALA A 56 -2.05 -6.74 -16.62
CA ALA A 56 -2.20 -5.52 -15.84
C ALA A 56 -2.40 -5.84 -14.34
N ILE A 57 -3.25 -6.81 -13.99
CA ILE A 57 -3.44 -7.24 -12.59
C ILE A 57 -2.15 -7.82 -12.01
N ILE A 58 -1.48 -8.73 -12.74
CA ILE A 58 -0.22 -9.35 -12.31
C ILE A 58 0.82 -8.27 -12.03
N ARG A 59 0.99 -7.30 -12.92
CA ARG A 59 1.92 -6.17 -12.74
C ARG A 59 1.61 -5.36 -11.49
N LYS A 60 0.33 -5.13 -11.16
CA LYS A 60 -0.06 -4.40 -9.95
C LYS A 60 0.25 -5.21 -8.69
N LEU A 61 0.10 -6.54 -8.73
CA LEU A 61 0.51 -7.44 -7.64
C LEU A 61 2.03 -7.44 -7.44
N GLU A 62 2.83 -7.43 -8.51
CA GLU A 62 4.28 -7.30 -8.42
C GLU A 62 4.70 -5.99 -7.75
N ILE A 63 4.06 -4.86 -8.08
CA ILE A 63 4.32 -3.56 -7.44
C ILE A 63 4.09 -3.65 -5.92
N ILE A 64 3.00 -4.31 -5.51
CA ILE A 64 2.70 -4.54 -4.09
C ILE A 64 3.77 -5.43 -3.46
N GLY A 65 4.14 -6.54 -4.11
CA GLY A 65 5.15 -7.47 -3.63
C GLY A 65 6.52 -6.81 -3.47
N GLU A 66 6.91 -5.94 -4.40
CA GLU A 66 8.16 -5.19 -4.33
C GLU A 66 8.15 -4.16 -3.20
N ALA A 67 7.03 -3.45 -3.00
CA ALA A 67 6.87 -2.56 -1.86
C ALA A 67 6.99 -3.31 -0.52
N VAL A 68 6.49 -4.55 -0.45
CA VAL A 68 6.61 -5.41 0.74
C VAL A 68 8.07 -5.81 1.02
N LYS A 69 8.89 -6.04 -0.01
CA LYS A 69 10.33 -6.36 0.20
C LYS A 69 11.09 -5.20 0.85
N GLN A 70 10.67 -3.97 0.58
CA GLN A 70 11.31 -2.77 1.12
C GLN A 70 10.91 -2.49 2.58
N LEU A 71 9.99 -3.27 3.16
CA LEU A 71 9.64 -3.14 4.56
C LEU A 71 10.79 -3.59 5.47
N SER A 72 11.10 -2.77 6.47
CA SER A 72 12.09 -3.10 7.50
C SER A 72 11.69 -4.36 8.28
N GLU A 73 12.68 -5.05 8.85
CA GLU A 73 12.39 -6.21 9.73
C GLU A 73 11.58 -5.79 10.95
N ALA A 74 11.85 -4.61 11.53
CA ALA A 74 11.09 -4.06 12.64
C ALA A 74 9.61 -3.87 12.29
N THR A 75 9.31 -3.39 11.08
CA THR A 75 7.92 -3.24 10.60
C THR A 75 7.24 -4.60 10.43
N ARG A 76 7.95 -5.58 9.86
CA ARG A 76 7.42 -6.94 9.67
C ARG A 76 7.19 -7.65 11.02
N ALA A 77 8.08 -7.44 11.99
CA ALA A 77 7.99 -8.02 13.33
C ALA A 77 6.82 -7.48 14.17
N GLN A 78 6.35 -6.26 13.88
CA GLN A 78 5.15 -5.70 14.54
C GLN A 78 3.84 -6.40 14.11
N ARG A 79 3.87 -7.14 13.00
CA ARG A 79 2.71 -7.78 12.39
C ARG A 79 3.04 -9.22 11.95
N PRO A 80 3.42 -10.10 12.88
CA PRO A 80 3.85 -11.46 12.55
C PRO A 80 2.71 -12.35 12.01
N GLU A 81 1.44 -11.96 12.22
CA GLU A 81 0.26 -12.63 11.68
C GLU A 81 0.16 -12.55 10.16
N ILE A 82 0.79 -11.54 9.56
CA ILE A 82 0.81 -11.35 8.12
C ILE A 82 1.93 -12.21 7.54
N PRO A 83 1.66 -13.08 6.54
CA PRO A 83 2.67 -13.93 5.94
C PRO A 83 3.55 -13.15 4.95
N TRP A 84 4.33 -12.19 5.44
CA TRP A 84 5.14 -11.26 4.64
C TRP A 84 5.99 -11.96 3.58
N LYS A 85 6.60 -13.11 3.92
CA LYS A 85 7.40 -13.91 2.99
C LYS A 85 6.61 -14.48 1.81
N ARG A 86 5.31 -14.74 1.98
CA ARG A 86 4.43 -15.22 0.90
C ARG A 86 3.93 -14.08 0.00
N ILE A 87 3.83 -12.87 0.55
CA ILE A 87 3.37 -11.67 -0.17
C ILE A 87 4.52 -11.03 -0.95
N ALA A 88 5.74 -11.07 -0.40
CA ALA A 88 6.94 -10.69 -1.12
C ALA A 88 7.12 -11.64 -2.32
N CYS A 89 6.72 -11.19 -3.51
CA CYS A 89 6.90 -11.95 -4.72
C CYS A 89 8.41 -12.07 -4.99
N ALA A 90 8.97 -13.27 -4.90
CA ALA A 90 10.33 -13.51 -5.37
C ALA A 90 10.32 -13.28 -6.89
N ALA A 91 11.01 -12.23 -7.33
CA ALA A 91 11.34 -12.07 -8.74
C ALA A 91 12.48 -13.05 -9.06
#